data_AF-A0A0G4EJR4-F1
#
_entry.id   AF-A0A0G4EJR4-F1
#
_cell.length_a   1.000
_cell.length_b   1.000
_cell.length_c   1.000
_cell.angle_alpha   90.00
_cell.angle_beta   90.00
_cell.angle_gamma   90.00
#
_symmetry.space_group_name_H-M   'P 1'
#
loop_
_entity.id
_entity.type
_entity.pdbx_description
1 polymer ?
#
loop_
_entity_poly.entity_id
_entity_poly.type
_entity_poly.pdbx_seq_one_letter_code
_entity_poly.pdbx_strand_id
1 'polypeptide(L)'
;MAADVQEAAMSMADMKQRHAKIAGLMTRLSELEPSALSSHSCWRCMKVALEQFTSLEATLTTLVESATHPQPQSADTQLATFPRARLSEIGGPEQSLCRRLTDAIDRAGLKGVIRFAPQLSDTHMVTALWLMEEGGRWSEVANGLRYARQLGCCRLPVTVDAVDLRKHATKADYLSMPRVLAQWMVVGRHVVFRRADGRQDGSFELFRHGNQIRAVRDKPGFAISCSPRFPRFEVHPLSPHPFQQHMKHDDPPIHYALFFRHDTGWATDGGEWLEASTSSWIMATIGSALDSNTRVRGRHGVRLTRVSGGILDGLFTHRSPHVPLDGCVAVSTMEEYHGGNAQEHHLLTAFDDPFIAELSFSPWGGKESERVRCVVVTTEPPVGGENGPFEERYPRTAALVRRALGPLAESFFNGPPD
;
A
#
# COMPACT_ATOMS: atom_id res chain seq x y z
N MET A 1 24.52 -30.10 8.90
CA MET A 1 25.39 -29.99 10.09
C MET A 1 26.69 -29.24 9.83
N ALA A 2 27.63 -29.74 9.02
CA ALA A 2 28.91 -29.02 8.83
C ALA A 2 28.75 -27.66 8.10
N ALA A 3 27.84 -27.58 7.13
CA ALA A 3 27.51 -26.32 6.45
C ALA A 3 26.84 -25.30 7.38
N ASP A 4 25.89 -25.75 8.21
CA ASP A 4 25.14 -24.87 9.13
C ASP A 4 26.04 -24.27 10.23
N VAL A 5 27.02 -25.04 10.71
CA VAL A 5 28.00 -24.56 11.70
C VAL A 5 28.91 -23.49 11.10
N GLN A 6 29.28 -23.64 9.83
CA GLN A 6 30.13 -22.67 9.14
C GLN A 6 29.37 -21.37 8.83
N GLU A 7 28.10 -21.46 8.46
CA GLU A 7 27.23 -20.30 8.26
C GLU A 7 26.99 -19.52 9.56
N ALA A 8 26.70 -20.23 10.67
CA ALA A 8 26.56 -19.61 11.98
C ALA A 8 27.86 -18.92 12.46
N ALA A 9 29.02 -19.51 12.19
CA ALA A 9 30.32 -18.93 12.53
C ALA A 9 30.60 -17.64 11.73
N MET A 10 30.27 -17.61 10.42
CA MET A 10 30.40 -16.40 9.61
C MET A 10 29.44 -15.29 10.08
N SER A 11 28.21 -15.64 10.42
CA SER A 11 27.23 -14.68 10.97
C SER A 11 27.70 -14.10 12.30
N MET A 12 28.34 -14.89 13.16
CA MET A 12 28.85 -14.42 14.45
C MET A 12 30.08 -13.51 14.31
N ALA A 13 30.93 -13.76 13.31
CA ALA A 13 32.05 -12.88 12.99
C ALA A 13 31.58 -11.49 12.49
N ASP A 14 30.57 -11.45 11.62
CA ASP A 14 29.96 -10.20 11.15
C ASP A 14 29.32 -9.41 12.30
N MET A 15 28.60 -10.08 13.21
CA MET A 15 28.03 -9.43 14.40
C MET A 15 29.10 -8.82 15.31
N LYS A 16 30.22 -9.53 15.56
CA LYS A 16 31.34 -8.99 16.34
C LYS A 16 31.94 -7.75 15.70
N GLN A 17 32.07 -7.74 14.37
CA GLN A 17 32.58 -6.59 13.64
C GLN A 17 31.63 -5.39 13.73
N ARG A 18 30.31 -5.59 13.59
CA ARG A 18 29.30 -4.53 13.72
C ARG A 18 29.25 -3.97 15.15
N HIS A 19 29.30 -4.83 16.16
CA HIS A 19 29.36 -4.41 17.56
C HIS A 19 30.60 -3.56 17.84
N ALA A 20 31.78 -3.98 17.35
CA ALA A 20 33.01 -3.19 17.49
C ALA A 20 32.89 -1.80 16.82
N LYS A 21 32.21 -1.72 15.67
CA LYS A 21 31.98 -0.45 14.96
C LYS A 21 31.03 0.47 15.74
N ILE A 22 29.95 -0.06 16.33
CA ILE A 22 29.03 0.70 17.19
C ILE A 22 29.76 1.18 18.45
N ALA A 23 30.53 0.31 19.10
CA ALA A 23 31.33 0.68 20.27
C ALA A 23 32.29 1.84 19.94
N GLY A 24 32.97 1.78 18.80
CA GLY A 24 33.84 2.87 18.35
C GLY A 24 33.10 4.18 18.07
N LEU A 25 31.87 4.14 17.54
CA LEU A 25 31.04 5.34 17.35
C LEU A 25 30.56 5.92 18.69
N MET A 26 30.18 5.06 19.64
CA MET A 26 29.78 5.49 20.99
C MET A 26 30.93 6.12 21.77
N THR A 27 32.14 5.56 21.66
CA THR A 27 33.35 6.17 22.24
C THR A 27 33.61 7.55 21.64
N ARG A 28 33.56 7.69 20.31
CA ARG A 28 33.72 9.00 19.64
C ARG A 28 32.64 10.01 20.01
N LEU A 29 31.40 9.56 20.25
CA LEU A 29 30.33 10.42 20.75
C LEU A 29 30.59 10.87 22.19
N SER A 30 31.15 10.00 23.04
CA SER A 30 31.50 10.33 24.43
C SER A 30 32.68 11.28 24.57
N GLU A 31 33.55 11.35 23.54
CA GLU A 31 34.69 12.27 23.48
C GLU A 31 34.31 13.66 22.94
N LEU A 32 33.07 13.86 22.47
CA LEU A 32 32.62 15.17 22.01
C LEU A 32 32.35 16.10 23.20
N GLU A 33 32.98 17.28 23.16
CA GLU A 33 32.65 18.41 24.04
C GLU A 33 31.15 18.74 23.94
N PRO A 34 30.44 19.00 25.07
CA PRO A 34 29.01 19.33 25.07
C PRO A 34 28.64 20.52 24.17
N SER A 35 29.57 21.46 23.97
CA SER A 35 29.43 22.60 23.06
C SER A 35 29.36 22.20 21.57
N ALA A 36 29.92 21.05 21.20
CA ALA A 36 29.92 20.51 19.84
C ALA A 36 28.66 19.68 19.50
N LEU A 37 27.81 19.38 20.49
CA LEU A 37 26.55 18.64 20.32
C LEU A 37 25.50 19.41 19.50
N SER A 38 25.65 20.74 19.37
CA SER A 38 24.83 21.58 18.48
C SER A 38 25.28 21.56 17.01
N SER A 39 26.41 20.93 16.70
CA SER A 39 26.96 20.94 15.34
C SER A 39 26.29 19.89 14.43
N HIS A 40 26.12 20.25 13.16
CA HIS A 40 25.66 19.35 12.09
C HIS A 40 26.44 18.02 12.02
N SER A 41 27.71 18.04 12.44
CA SER A 41 28.57 16.86 12.54
C SER A 41 28.11 15.88 13.61
N CYS A 42 27.63 16.36 14.76
CA CYS A 42 27.08 15.51 15.83
C CYS A 42 25.81 14.80 15.36
N TRP A 43 24.90 15.53 14.71
CA TRP A 43 23.68 14.96 14.14
C TRP A 43 23.98 13.87 13.10
N ARG A 44 24.97 14.07 12.22
CA ARG A 44 25.40 13.03 11.26
C ARG A 44 25.95 11.78 11.97
N CYS A 45 26.78 11.95 13.00
CA CYS A 45 27.31 10.81 13.77
C CYS A 45 26.20 10.03 14.49
N MET A 46 25.24 10.72 15.10
CA MET A 46 24.08 10.09 15.76
C MET A 46 23.20 9.35 14.75
N LYS A 47 22.94 9.94 13.58
CA LYS A 47 22.16 9.29 12.52
C LYS A 47 22.84 8.01 12.02
N VAL A 48 24.15 8.06 11.75
CA VAL A 48 24.92 6.87 11.33
C VAL A 48 24.93 5.81 12.44
N ALA A 49 25.10 6.19 13.71
CA ALA A 49 25.06 5.25 14.83
C ALA A 49 23.68 4.59 14.97
N LEU A 50 22.59 5.35 14.83
CA LEU A 50 21.22 4.83 14.86
C LEU A 50 20.97 3.84 13.71
N GLU A 51 21.38 4.17 12.48
CA GLU A 51 21.27 3.27 11.32
C GLU A 51 22.04 1.95 11.53
N GLN A 52 23.24 2.01 12.12
CA GLN A 52 24.02 0.80 12.44
C GLN A 52 23.36 -0.01 13.56
N PHE A 53 22.79 0.65 14.58
CA PHE A 53 22.09 -0.02 15.67
C PHE A 53 20.84 -0.74 15.17
N THR A 54 19.99 -0.08 14.39
CA THR A 54 18.79 -0.70 13.78
C THR A 54 19.15 -1.87 12.88
N SER A 55 20.27 -1.79 12.14
CA SER A 55 20.79 -2.90 11.34
C SER A 55 21.24 -4.09 12.18
N LEU A 56 21.91 -3.84 13.31
CA LEU A 56 22.32 -4.88 14.25
C LEU A 56 21.11 -5.54 14.93
N GLU A 57 20.15 -4.74 15.39
CA GLU A 57 18.89 -5.21 15.98
C GLU A 57 18.14 -6.13 15.02
N ALA A 58 17.95 -5.72 13.76
CA ALA A 58 17.29 -6.56 12.75
C ALA A 58 18.04 -7.89 12.51
N THR A 59 19.38 -7.86 12.53
CA THR A 59 20.20 -9.07 12.38
C THR A 59 20.02 -10.00 13.58
N LEU A 60 20.04 -9.46 14.80
CA LEU A 60 19.82 -10.22 16.03
C LEU A 60 18.40 -10.81 16.10
N THR A 61 17.37 -10.03 15.74
CA THR A 61 16.00 -10.53 15.66
C THR A 61 15.90 -11.71 14.69
N THR A 62 16.48 -11.59 13.50
CA THR A 62 16.48 -12.67 12.49
C THR A 62 17.19 -13.93 13.02
N LEU A 63 18.30 -13.76 13.74
CA LEU A 63 19.08 -14.87 14.27
C LEU A 63 18.39 -15.55 15.46
N VAL A 64 17.73 -14.77 16.31
CA VAL A 64 16.88 -15.28 17.40
C VAL A 64 15.70 -16.05 16.80
N GLU A 65 14.97 -15.47 15.84
CA GLU A 65 13.85 -16.13 15.15
C GLU A 65 14.27 -17.45 14.50
N SER A 66 15.43 -17.48 13.84
CA SER A 66 15.98 -18.69 13.22
C SER A 66 16.37 -19.76 14.25
N ALA A 67 16.82 -19.35 15.44
CA ALA A 67 17.23 -20.24 16.52
C ALA A 67 16.04 -20.75 17.36
N THR A 68 14.99 -19.94 17.55
CA THR A 68 13.80 -20.30 18.33
C THR A 68 12.76 -21.04 17.49
N HIS A 69 12.75 -20.82 16.17
CA HIS A 69 11.84 -21.48 15.24
C HIS A 69 12.65 -22.10 14.09
N PRO A 70 13.33 -23.25 14.33
CA PRO A 70 13.99 -23.96 13.25
C PRO A 70 12.97 -24.21 12.14
N GLN A 71 13.19 -23.60 10.97
CA GLN A 71 12.33 -23.80 9.82
C GLN A 71 12.21 -25.31 9.60
N PRO A 72 10.99 -25.88 9.53
CA PRO A 72 10.85 -27.28 9.20
C PRO A 72 11.35 -27.49 7.77
N GLN A 73 12.60 -27.98 7.65
CA GLN A 73 13.10 -28.50 6.39
C GLN A 73 12.48 -29.88 6.14
N SER A 74 11.91 -29.99 4.94
CA SER A 74 11.50 -31.20 4.22
C SER A 74 10.09 -31.76 4.43
N ALA A 75 9.57 -32.16 3.26
CA ALA A 75 8.68 -33.28 2.97
C ALA A 75 7.19 -32.96 2.82
N ASP A 76 6.80 -32.59 1.59
CA ASP A 76 5.68 -33.14 0.80
C ASP A 76 4.35 -33.47 1.50
N THR A 77 4.03 -32.75 2.56
CA THR A 77 2.76 -32.88 3.27
C THR A 77 2.05 -31.54 3.24
N GLN A 78 1.81 -31.01 2.04
CA GLN A 78 0.94 -29.84 1.85
C GLN A 78 -0.23 -30.18 0.93
N LEU A 79 -1.42 -29.77 1.40
CA LEU A 79 -2.74 -29.82 0.78
C LEU A 79 -3.43 -31.20 0.67
N ALA A 80 -3.76 -31.78 1.83
CA ALA A 80 -4.85 -32.77 1.94
C ALA A 80 -6.22 -32.16 2.33
N THR A 81 -6.35 -30.83 2.37
CA THR A 81 -7.55 -30.15 2.92
C THR A 81 -8.30 -29.22 1.95
N PHE A 82 -8.10 -29.38 0.64
CA PHE A 82 -9.12 -28.94 -0.32
C PHE A 82 -10.02 -30.13 -0.63
N PRO A 83 -11.35 -30.04 -0.44
CA PRO A 83 -12.23 -31.18 -0.63
C PRO A 83 -12.19 -31.64 -2.09
N ARG A 84 -11.38 -32.68 -2.35
CA ARG A 84 -11.23 -33.37 -3.63
C ARG A 84 -12.53 -34.05 -4.08
N ALA A 85 -13.48 -34.21 -3.15
CA ALA A 85 -14.74 -34.92 -3.31
C ALA A 85 -15.68 -34.38 -4.40
N ARG A 86 -15.47 -33.14 -4.91
CA ARG A 86 -16.25 -32.61 -6.04
C ARG A 86 -15.59 -32.77 -7.42
N LEU A 87 -14.38 -33.30 -7.50
CA LEU A 87 -13.63 -33.38 -8.76
C LEU A 87 -13.86 -34.68 -9.53
N SER A 88 -14.39 -35.72 -8.89
CA SER A 88 -14.61 -37.04 -9.49
C SER A 88 -15.87 -37.14 -10.38
N GLU A 89 -16.76 -36.14 -10.38
CA GLU A 89 -18.03 -36.21 -11.11
C GLU A 89 -17.99 -35.61 -12.53
N ILE A 90 -16.87 -35.01 -12.96
CA ILE A 90 -16.80 -34.30 -14.25
C ILE A 90 -15.75 -34.98 -15.14
N GLY A 91 -16.22 -35.77 -16.10
CA GLY A 91 -15.38 -36.50 -17.05
C GLY A 91 -14.56 -35.59 -17.97
N GLY A 92 -13.26 -35.90 -18.07
CA GLY A 92 -12.24 -35.18 -18.84
C GLY A 92 -11.44 -34.19 -17.98
N PRO A 93 -10.33 -34.62 -17.33
CA PRO A 93 -9.87 -33.96 -16.10
C PRO A 93 -9.34 -32.53 -16.31
N GLU A 94 -8.57 -32.26 -17.36
CA GLU A 94 -7.84 -30.98 -17.44
C GLU A 94 -8.61 -29.88 -18.17
N GLN A 95 -9.17 -30.18 -19.34
CA GLN A 95 -9.90 -29.18 -20.16
C GLN A 95 -11.16 -28.67 -19.44
N SER A 96 -11.83 -29.54 -18.67
CA SER A 96 -13.00 -29.16 -17.88
C SER A 96 -12.64 -28.18 -16.76
N LEU A 97 -11.52 -28.41 -16.06
CA LEU A 97 -11.05 -27.53 -14.99
C LEU A 97 -10.60 -26.17 -15.54
N CYS A 98 -9.87 -26.14 -16.66
CA CYS A 98 -9.46 -24.89 -17.31
C CYS A 98 -10.67 -24.04 -17.73
N ARG A 99 -11.72 -24.68 -18.29
CA ARG A 99 -12.96 -23.98 -18.65
C ARG A 99 -13.67 -23.44 -17.41
N ARG A 100 -13.85 -24.26 -16.38
CA ARG A 100 -14.47 -23.84 -15.12
C ARG A 100 -13.71 -22.69 -14.45
N LEU A 101 -12.38 -22.74 -14.47
CA LEU A 101 -11.53 -21.69 -13.91
C LEU A 101 -11.72 -20.38 -14.68
N THR A 102 -11.78 -20.45 -16.01
CA THR A 102 -12.08 -19.28 -16.86
C THR A 102 -13.44 -18.67 -16.50
N ASP A 103 -14.47 -19.50 -16.37
CA ASP A 103 -15.81 -19.04 -15.97
C ASP A 103 -15.81 -18.45 -14.55
N ALA A 104 -15.01 -19.01 -13.62
CA ALA A 104 -14.90 -18.52 -12.25
C ALA A 104 -14.19 -17.15 -12.19
N ILE A 105 -13.13 -16.94 -12.98
CA ILE A 105 -12.46 -15.63 -13.12
C ILE A 105 -13.44 -14.58 -13.65
N ASP A 106 -14.22 -14.94 -14.67
CA ASP A 106 -15.23 -14.04 -15.24
C ASP A 106 -16.29 -13.69 -14.19
N ARG A 107 -16.82 -14.67 -13.45
CA ARG A 107 -17.78 -14.43 -12.34
C ARG A 107 -17.19 -13.58 -11.20
N ALA A 108 -15.89 -13.70 -10.93
CA ALA A 108 -15.20 -12.89 -9.93
C ALA A 108 -14.95 -11.44 -10.41
N GLY A 109 -15.30 -11.09 -11.65
CA GLY A 109 -15.06 -9.76 -12.24
C GLY A 109 -13.59 -9.51 -12.59
N LEU A 110 -12.82 -10.59 -12.74
CA LEU A 110 -11.37 -10.57 -12.96
C LEU A 110 -10.97 -10.81 -14.42
N LYS A 111 -11.95 -10.89 -15.32
CA LYS A 111 -11.73 -10.99 -16.77
C LYS A 111 -10.79 -9.90 -17.25
N GLY A 112 -9.70 -10.29 -17.89
CA GLY A 112 -8.67 -9.37 -18.39
C GLY A 112 -7.80 -8.70 -17.31
N VAL A 113 -8.04 -8.97 -16.03
CA VAL A 113 -7.23 -8.48 -14.89
C VAL A 113 -6.28 -9.56 -14.40
N ILE A 114 -6.77 -10.78 -14.23
CA ILE A 114 -5.99 -11.94 -13.80
C ILE A 114 -6.13 -13.04 -14.84
N ARG A 115 -5.03 -13.77 -15.06
CA ARG A 115 -5.03 -15.08 -15.69
C ARG A 115 -4.13 -16.01 -14.89
N PHE A 116 -4.40 -17.30 -14.90
CA PHE A 116 -3.49 -18.28 -14.34
C PHE A 116 -2.48 -18.77 -15.40
N ALA A 117 -1.30 -19.19 -14.94
CA ALA A 117 -0.30 -19.80 -15.81
C ALA A 117 -0.89 -21.05 -16.49
N PRO A 118 -0.57 -21.31 -17.77
CA PRO A 118 -1.16 -22.44 -18.51
C PRO A 118 -0.69 -23.81 -18.00
N GLN A 119 0.39 -23.87 -17.22
CA GLN A 119 1.01 -25.11 -16.72
C GLN A 119 0.91 -25.19 -15.19
N LEU A 120 -0.28 -24.96 -14.64
CA LEU A 120 -0.53 -25.27 -13.23
C LEU A 120 -0.66 -26.78 -13.05
N SER A 121 -0.04 -27.33 -12.00
CA SER A 121 -0.32 -28.72 -11.60
C SER A 121 -1.77 -28.85 -11.12
N ASP A 122 -2.31 -30.07 -11.12
CA ASP A 122 -3.67 -30.35 -10.64
C ASP A 122 -3.95 -29.73 -9.27
N THR A 123 -2.99 -29.86 -8.33
CA THR A 123 -3.10 -29.26 -6.99
C THR A 123 -3.26 -27.75 -7.05
N HIS A 124 -2.44 -27.05 -7.84
CA HIS A 124 -2.53 -25.61 -7.99
C HIS A 124 -3.79 -25.18 -8.75
N MET A 125 -4.26 -25.97 -9.71
CA MET A 125 -5.51 -25.73 -10.43
C MET A 125 -6.71 -25.75 -9.47
N VAL A 126 -6.74 -26.71 -8.54
CA VAL A 126 -7.78 -26.80 -7.50
C VAL A 126 -7.71 -25.61 -6.54
N THR A 127 -6.50 -25.20 -6.13
CA THR A 127 -6.32 -23.99 -5.30
C THR A 127 -6.80 -22.73 -6.03
N ALA A 128 -6.45 -22.57 -7.30
CA ALA A 128 -6.90 -21.45 -8.13
C ALA A 128 -8.42 -21.40 -8.26
N LEU A 129 -9.05 -22.55 -8.55
CA LEU A 129 -10.51 -22.67 -8.61
C LEU A 129 -11.16 -22.27 -7.28
N TRP A 130 -10.64 -22.78 -6.16
CA TRP A 130 -11.15 -22.42 -4.84
C TRP A 130 -11.01 -20.92 -4.56
N LEU A 131 -9.87 -20.30 -4.86
CA LEU A 131 -9.67 -18.85 -4.67
C LEU A 131 -10.68 -18.01 -5.46
N MET A 132 -11.04 -18.44 -6.67
CA MET A 132 -11.99 -17.72 -7.52
C MET A 132 -13.46 -17.94 -7.11
N GLU A 133 -13.80 -19.14 -6.61
CA GLU A 133 -15.19 -19.48 -6.26
C GLU A 133 -15.55 -19.21 -4.80
N GLU A 134 -14.60 -19.43 -3.88
CA GLU A 134 -14.80 -19.38 -2.43
C GLU A 134 -13.86 -18.38 -1.72
N GLY A 135 -12.84 -17.84 -2.38
CA GLY A 135 -11.91 -16.88 -1.80
C GLY A 135 -12.52 -15.50 -1.49
N GLY A 136 -13.81 -15.31 -1.73
CA GLY A 136 -14.54 -14.06 -1.51
C GLY A 136 -14.53 -13.13 -2.72
N ARG A 137 -14.99 -11.89 -2.52
CA ARG A 137 -15.04 -10.87 -3.57
C ARG A 137 -13.62 -10.43 -3.95
N TRP A 138 -13.38 -10.05 -5.19
CA TRP A 138 -12.05 -9.61 -5.66
C TRP A 138 -12.01 -8.15 -6.13
N SER A 139 -13.10 -7.41 -5.93
CA SER A 139 -13.28 -6.04 -6.46
C SER A 139 -12.17 -5.07 -6.06
N GLU A 140 -11.75 -5.09 -4.80
CA GLU A 140 -10.74 -4.19 -4.24
C GLU A 140 -9.37 -4.44 -4.87
N VAL A 141 -8.97 -5.71 -4.94
CA VAL A 141 -7.72 -6.14 -5.56
C VAL A 141 -7.72 -5.90 -7.06
N ALA A 142 -8.85 -6.15 -7.74
CA ALA A 142 -9.00 -5.87 -9.16
C ALA A 142 -8.84 -4.37 -9.46
N ASN A 143 -9.44 -3.52 -8.62
CA ASN A 143 -9.31 -2.06 -8.74
C ASN A 143 -7.86 -1.61 -8.52
N GLY A 144 -7.18 -2.11 -7.49
CA GLY A 144 -5.75 -1.85 -7.27
C GLY A 144 -4.87 -2.26 -8.45
N LEU A 145 -5.12 -3.43 -9.06
CA LEU A 145 -4.40 -3.88 -10.25
C LEU A 145 -4.67 -3.01 -11.49
N ARG A 146 -5.91 -2.59 -11.71
CA ARG A 146 -6.26 -1.65 -12.81
C ARG A 146 -5.62 -0.28 -12.59
N TYR A 147 -5.61 0.21 -11.35
CA TYR A 147 -4.93 1.46 -11.00
C TYR A 147 -3.42 1.36 -11.24
N ALA A 148 -2.78 0.28 -10.79
CA ALA A 148 -1.38 -0.01 -11.07
C ALA A 148 -1.07 -0.06 -12.58
N ARG A 149 -1.99 -0.59 -13.40
CA ARG A 149 -1.84 -0.59 -14.87
C ARG A 149 -1.84 0.82 -15.44
N GLN A 150 -2.80 1.67 -15.04
CA GLN A 150 -2.85 3.07 -15.49
C GLN A 150 -1.57 3.82 -15.12
N LEU A 151 -0.95 3.47 -13.99
CA LEU A 151 0.34 4.00 -13.54
C LEU A 151 1.56 3.28 -14.13
N GLY A 152 1.36 2.29 -15.00
CA GLY A 152 2.43 1.52 -15.63
C GLY A 152 3.28 0.69 -14.65
N CYS A 153 2.77 0.45 -13.45
CA CYS A 153 3.39 -0.41 -12.44
C CYS A 153 3.17 -1.90 -12.75
N CYS A 154 2.13 -2.26 -13.51
CA CYS A 154 1.92 -3.63 -13.97
C CYS A 154 1.35 -3.67 -15.40
N ARG A 155 1.30 -4.89 -15.96
CA ARG A 155 0.56 -5.18 -17.19
C ARG A 155 -0.60 -6.11 -16.85
N LEU A 156 -1.76 -5.85 -17.44
CA LEU A 156 -2.93 -6.72 -17.29
C LEU A 156 -3.16 -7.56 -18.57
N PRO A 157 -3.61 -8.81 -18.43
CA PRO A 157 -3.82 -9.52 -17.16
C PRO A 157 -2.49 -9.90 -16.47
N VAL A 158 -2.44 -9.84 -15.13
CA VAL A 158 -1.31 -10.41 -14.37
C VAL A 158 -1.39 -11.94 -14.43
N THR A 159 -0.23 -12.60 -14.47
CA THR A 159 -0.16 -14.06 -14.61
C THR A 159 0.13 -14.69 -13.25
N VAL A 160 -0.89 -15.29 -12.64
CA VAL A 160 -0.80 -15.97 -11.34
C VAL A 160 -0.28 -17.39 -11.55
N ASP A 161 0.83 -17.73 -10.90
CA ASP A 161 1.50 -19.03 -11.04
C ASP A 161 1.59 -19.82 -9.71
N ALA A 162 2.33 -20.93 -9.71
CA ALA A 162 2.53 -21.76 -8.54
C ALA A 162 3.27 -21.06 -7.38
N VAL A 163 4.07 -20.02 -7.64
CA VAL A 163 4.72 -19.22 -6.59
C VAL A 163 3.67 -18.36 -5.88
N ASP A 164 2.78 -17.73 -6.64
CA ASP A 164 1.68 -16.93 -6.09
C ASP A 164 0.73 -17.77 -5.24
N LEU A 165 0.34 -18.94 -5.75
CA LEU A 165 -0.61 -19.83 -5.08
C LEU A 165 -0.07 -20.46 -3.79
N ARG A 166 1.26 -20.50 -3.63
CA ARG A 166 1.92 -20.97 -2.39
C ARG A 166 2.02 -19.91 -1.30
N LYS A 167 1.54 -18.68 -1.55
CA LYS A 167 1.50 -17.62 -0.53
C LYS A 167 0.65 -17.99 0.69
N HIS A 168 -0.33 -18.88 0.49
CA HIS A 168 -1.12 -19.46 1.56
C HIS A 168 -0.93 -20.97 1.54
N ALA A 169 -0.40 -21.53 2.62
CA ALA A 169 -0.11 -22.96 2.68
C ALA A 169 -1.38 -23.81 2.75
N THR A 170 -2.48 -23.25 3.28
CA THR A 170 -3.76 -23.94 3.45
C THR A 170 -4.95 -22.99 3.31
N LYS A 171 -6.17 -23.54 3.18
CA LYS A 171 -7.42 -22.77 3.29
C LYS A 171 -7.53 -22.04 4.63
N ALA A 172 -7.15 -22.68 5.74
CA ALA A 172 -7.18 -22.06 7.06
C ALA A 172 -6.20 -20.89 7.17
N ASP A 173 -5.03 -21.02 6.54
CA ASP A 173 -4.03 -19.97 6.47
C ASP A 173 -4.56 -18.72 5.74
N TYR A 174 -5.17 -18.90 4.57
CA TYR A 174 -5.87 -17.84 3.82
C TYR A 174 -6.97 -17.18 4.67
N LEU A 175 -7.83 -17.98 5.30
CA LEU A 175 -8.95 -17.48 6.10
C LEU A 175 -8.54 -16.84 7.43
N SER A 176 -7.30 -17.04 7.88
CA SER A 176 -6.74 -16.40 9.09
C SER A 176 -6.40 -14.92 8.89
N MET A 177 -6.43 -14.44 7.66
CA MET A 177 -6.08 -13.06 7.30
C MET A 177 -7.31 -12.31 6.78
N PRO A 178 -7.34 -10.98 6.92
CA PRO A 178 -8.31 -10.16 6.21
C PRO A 178 -8.26 -10.45 4.71
N ARG A 179 -9.42 -10.70 4.11
CA ARG A 179 -9.53 -11.17 2.72
C ARG A 179 -8.72 -10.32 1.74
N VAL A 180 -8.83 -8.99 1.81
CA VAL A 180 -8.13 -8.11 0.84
C VAL A 180 -6.62 -8.28 0.92
N LEU A 181 -6.05 -8.42 2.12
CA LEU A 181 -4.62 -8.71 2.30
C LEU A 181 -4.25 -10.10 1.76
N ALA A 182 -5.05 -11.12 2.09
CA ALA A 182 -4.80 -12.48 1.63
C ALA A 182 -4.79 -12.57 0.09
N GLN A 183 -5.74 -11.90 -0.56
CA GLN A 183 -5.80 -11.79 -2.02
C GLN A 183 -4.64 -10.97 -2.59
N TRP A 184 -4.29 -9.84 -1.95
CA TRP A 184 -3.16 -9.02 -2.39
C TRP A 184 -1.82 -9.76 -2.26
N MET A 185 -1.63 -10.63 -1.25
CA MET A 185 -0.44 -11.50 -1.17
C MET A 185 -0.24 -12.36 -2.43
N VAL A 186 -1.33 -12.79 -3.07
CA VAL A 186 -1.30 -13.63 -4.28
C VAL A 186 -0.92 -12.83 -5.53
N VAL A 187 -1.21 -11.53 -5.59
CA VAL A 187 -1.03 -10.75 -6.83
C VAL A 187 -0.06 -9.57 -6.72
N GLY A 188 0.26 -9.12 -5.52
CA GLY A 188 1.00 -7.88 -5.25
C GLY A 188 2.40 -7.87 -5.85
N ARG A 189 3.05 -9.05 -5.96
CA ARG A 189 4.38 -9.16 -6.58
C ARG A 189 4.42 -8.73 -8.06
N HIS A 190 3.27 -8.71 -8.73
CA HIS A 190 3.15 -8.31 -10.14
C HIS A 190 3.05 -6.79 -10.33
N VAL A 191 2.95 -6.03 -9.24
CA VAL A 191 2.99 -4.56 -9.23
C VAL A 191 4.42 -4.14 -8.95
N VAL A 192 5.11 -3.61 -9.95
CA VAL A 192 6.53 -3.25 -9.88
C VAL A 192 6.70 -1.75 -9.73
N PHE A 193 7.45 -1.34 -8.71
CA PHE A 193 7.80 0.06 -8.50
C PHE A 193 9.11 0.40 -9.19
N ARG A 194 9.15 1.56 -9.83
CA ARG A 194 10.34 2.11 -10.48
C ARG A 194 10.61 3.50 -9.95
N ARG A 195 11.89 3.80 -9.78
CA ARG A 195 12.41 5.14 -9.50
C ARG A 195 12.40 5.98 -10.77
N ALA A 196 12.60 7.29 -10.60
CA ALA A 196 12.65 8.21 -11.73
C ALA A 196 13.79 7.95 -12.72
N ASP A 197 14.88 7.31 -12.28
CA ASP A 197 15.97 6.84 -13.16
C ASP A 197 15.61 5.57 -13.95
N GLY A 198 14.38 5.08 -13.82
CA GLY A 198 13.87 3.87 -14.47
C GLY A 198 14.27 2.57 -13.78
N ARG A 199 15.14 2.61 -12.75
CA ARG A 199 15.53 1.40 -12.02
C ARG A 199 14.37 0.88 -11.18
N GLN A 200 14.26 -0.44 -11.12
CA GLN A 200 13.29 -1.11 -10.26
C GLN A 200 13.67 -0.96 -8.78
N ASP A 201 12.67 -0.71 -7.94
CA ASP A 201 12.84 -0.54 -6.49
C ASP A 201 11.98 -1.53 -5.68
N GLY A 202 11.75 -2.70 -6.28
CA GLY A 202 10.96 -3.79 -5.72
C GLY A 202 9.58 -3.92 -6.36
N SER A 203 8.77 -4.79 -5.75
CA SER A 203 7.38 -5.04 -6.10
C SER A 203 6.49 -4.73 -4.90
N PHE A 204 5.19 -4.59 -5.09
CA PHE A 204 4.24 -4.44 -4.00
C PHE A 204 3.89 -5.80 -3.37
N GLU A 205 4.92 -6.60 -3.11
CA GLU A 205 4.77 -7.92 -2.52
C GLU A 205 4.56 -7.83 -1.01
N LEU A 206 3.71 -8.72 -0.50
CA LEU A 206 3.51 -8.90 0.93
C LEU A 206 4.19 -10.19 1.39
N PHE A 207 4.85 -10.10 2.53
CA PHE A 207 5.60 -11.18 3.18
C PHE A 207 4.97 -11.44 4.55
N ARG A 208 4.75 -12.71 4.88
CA ARG A 208 4.20 -13.11 6.17
C ARG A 208 5.28 -13.77 7.01
N HIS A 209 5.49 -13.24 8.21
CA HIS A 209 6.48 -13.72 9.19
C HIS A 209 5.80 -13.90 10.54
N GLY A 210 5.38 -15.14 10.83
CA GLY A 210 4.55 -15.45 11.99
C GLY A 210 3.27 -14.61 11.98
N ASN A 211 3.17 -13.69 12.95
CA ASN A 211 2.02 -12.78 13.11
C ASN A 211 2.24 -11.40 12.49
N GLN A 212 3.39 -11.16 11.85
CA GLN A 212 3.73 -9.89 11.21
C GLN A 212 3.56 -10.00 9.69
N ILE A 213 3.08 -8.93 9.08
CA ILE A 213 3.08 -8.75 7.63
C ILE A 213 4.06 -7.64 7.29
N ARG A 214 4.89 -7.85 6.27
CA ARG A 214 5.82 -6.84 5.73
C ARG A 214 5.45 -6.55 4.28
N ALA A 215 5.59 -5.32 3.85
CA ALA A 215 5.21 -4.90 2.50
C ALA A 215 6.40 -4.35 1.73
N VAL A 216 6.44 -4.57 0.42
CA VAL A 216 7.48 -4.12 -0.52
C VAL A 216 8.84 -4.80 -0.34
N ARG A 217 9.36 -4.84 0.88
CA ARG A 217 10.63 -5.50 1.22
C ARG A 217 10.44 -6.38 2.43
N ASP A 218 11.07 -7.55 2.41
CA ASP A 218 11.08 -8.44 3.55
C ASP A 218 12.13 -8.00 4.59
N LYS A 219 11.82 -6.91 5.31
CA LYS A 219 12.66 -6.36 6.39
C LYS A 219 11.79 -5.86 7.54
N PRO A 220 12.27 -5.91 8.80
CA PRO A 220 11.48 -5.48 9.96
C PRO A 220 10.90 -4.06 9.86
N GLY A 221 11.66 -3.10 9.33
CA GLY A 221 11.18 -1.72 9.15
C GLY A 221 10.05 -1.56 8.13
N PHE A 222 9.75 -2.61 7.35
CA PHE A 222 8.68 -2.62 6.34
C PHE A 222 7.41 -3.32 6.85
N ALA A 223 7.33 -3.55 8.15
CA ALA A 223 6.16 -4.13 8.79
C ALA A 223 4.94 -3.21 8.68
N ILE A 224 3.78 -3.84 8.51
CA ILE A 224 2.47 -3.20 8.58
C ILE A 224 1.65 -3.89 9.68
N SER A 225 0.79 -3.11 10.32
CA SER A 225 -0.13 -3.60 11.34
C SER A 225 -1.55 -3.52 10.83
N CYS A 226 -2.26 -4.65 10.88
CA CYS A 226 -3.65 -4.75 10.46
C CYS A 226 -4.55 -4.56 11.68
N SER A 227 -5.62 -3.78 11.53
CA SER A 227 -6.51 -3.42 12.66
C SER A 227 -5.72 -2.86 13.86
N PRO A 228 -4.86 -1.84 13.65
CA PRO A 228 -4.04 -1.29 14.71
C PRO A 228 -4.90 -0.76 15.84
N ARG A 229 -4.33 -0.72 17.05
CA ARG A 229 -4.95 0.03 18.14
C ARG A 229 -4.87 1.51 17.79
N PHE A 230 -6.02 2.16 17.76
CA PHE A 230 -6.09 3.57 17.42
C PHE A 230 -5.55 4.40 18.59
N PRO A 231 -4.79 5.47 18.30
CA PRO A 231 -4.33 6.36 19.34
C PRO A 231 -5.53 6.90 20.14
N ARG A 232 -5.43 6.83 21.47
CA ARG A 232 -6.41 7.43 22.38
C ARG A 232 -6.11 8.90 22.68
N PHE A 233 -5.22 9.53 21.92
CA PHE A 233 -4.84 10.92 22.19
C PHE A 233 -6.10 11.79 22.24
N GLU A 234 -6.07 12.74 23.17
CA GLU A 234 -7.18 13.61 23.57
C GLU A 234 -8.06 13.99 22.39
N VAL A 235 -9.20 13.31 22.31
CA VAL A 235 -10.31 13.55 21.40
C VAL A 235 -9.82 13.84 19.96
N HIS A 236 -9.56 12.79 19.17
CA HIS A 236 -9.84 12.92 17.73
C HIS A 236 -11.22 13.61 17.66
N PRO A 237 -11.38 14.73 16.91
CA PRO A 237 -12.57 15.60 17.01
C PRO A 237 -13.88 14.83 16.85
N LEU A 238 -13.78 13.62 16.31
CA LEU A 238 -14.80 12.60 16.18
C LEU A 238 -14.35 11.39 16.99
N SER A 239 -14.74 11.33 18.26
CA SER A 239 -14.63 10.14 19.09
C SER A 239 -16.00 9.44 19.10
N PRO A 240 -16.08 8.14 18.79
CA PRO A 240 -14.99 7.23 18.41
C PRO A 240 -14.41 7.51 17.01
N HIS A 241 -13.15 7.14 16.78
CA HIS A 241 -12.41 7.42 15.55
C HIS A 241 -13.19 6.95 14.30
N PRO A 242 -13.33 7.74 13.23
CA PRO A 242 -14.16 7.39 12.07
C PRO A 242 -13.81 6.03 11.44
N PHE A 243 -12.52 5.72 11.32
CA PHE A 243 -12.05 4.42 10.81
C PHE A 243 -12.50 3.24 11.66
N GLN A 244 -12.61 3.39 12.99
CA GLN A 244 -13.15 2.35 13.86
C GLN A 244 -14.64 2.16 13.65
N GLN A 245 -15.38 3.26 13.53
CA GLN A 245 -16.84 3.22 13.33
C GLN A 245 -17.23 2.54 12.01
N HIS A 246 -16.38 2.68 11.00
CA HIS A 246 -16.64 2.20 9.64
C HIS A 246 -15.77 1.00 9.23
N MET A 247 -15.05 0.39 10.17
CA MET A 247 -14.14 -0.73 9.90
C MET A 247 -14.87 -1.91 9.25
N LYS A 248 -14.31 -2.42 8.16
CA LYS A 248 -14.75 -3.66 7.51
C LYS A 248 -13.83 -4.80 7.93
N HIS A 249 -14.39 -5.91 8.39
CA HIS A 249 -13.60 -7.08 8.83
C HIS A 249 -12.63 -7.59 7.76
N ASP A 250 -13.10 -7.66 6.51
CA ASP A 250 -12.34 -8.19 5.38
C ASP A 250 -11.37 -7.19 4.75
N ASP A 251 -11.49 -5.91 5.12
CA ASP A 251 -10.75 -4.77 4.57
C ASP A 251 -10.41 -3.77 5.69
N PRO A 252 -9.65 -4.20 6.72
CA PRO A 252 -9.45 -3.41 7.93
C PRO A 252 -8.45 -2.27 7.71
N PRO A 253 -8.46 -1.28 8.60
CA PRO A 253 -7.46 -0.22 8.69
C PRO A 253 -6.02 -0.77 8.77
N ILE A 254 -5.08 -0.07 8.12
CA ILE A 254 -3.67 -0.43 8.06
C ILE A 254 -2.82 0.68 8.68
N HIS A 255 -1.98 0.33 9.64
CA HIS A 255 -0.90 1.20 10.13
C HIS A 255 0.43 0.80 9.49
N TYR A 256 1.17 1.78 8.99
CA TYR A 256 2.43 1.58 8.28
C TYR A 256 3.34 2.81 8.38
N ALA A 257 4.63 2.60 8.18
CA ALA A 257 5.64 3.66 8.18
C ALA A 257 6.42 3.68 6.86
N LEU A 258 5.75 3.45 5.73
CA LEU A 258 6.37 3.36 4.41
C LEU A 258 6.12 4.63 3.61
N PHE A 259 7.16 5.13 2.96
CA PHE A 259 7.06 6.26 2.05
C PHE A 259 7.93 6.04 0.82
N PHE A 260 7.45 6.46 -0.35
CA PHE A 260 8.20 6.38 -1.60
C PHE A 260 8.87 7.72 -1.89
N ARG A 261 10.21 7.72 -1.98
CA ARG A 261 10.98 8.88 -2.41
C ARG A 261 11.35 8.76 -3.88
N HIS A 262 11.21 9.86 -4.62
CA HIS A 262 11.58 9.95 -6.03
C HIS A 262 13.02 9.51 -6.29
N ASP A 263 13.96 9.89 -5.43
CA ASP A 263 15.38 9.62 -5.58
C ASP A 263 15.79 8.28 -4.97
N THR A 264 15.36 7.91 -3.76
CA THR A 264 15.83 6.69 -3.08
C THR A 264 14.89 5.49 -3.17
N GLY A 265 13.67 5.69 -3.65
CA GLY A 265 12.62 4.67 -3.61
C GLY A 265 11.98 4.52 -2.23
N TRP A 266 11.49 3.33 -1.91
CA TRP A 266 10.82 3.01 -0.65
C TRP A 266 11.76 3.10 0.55
N ALA A 267 11.33 3.88 1.54
CA ALA A 267 12.01 4.14 2.79
C ALA A 267 11.01 4.09 3.97
N THR A 268 11.56 4.05 5.19
CA THR A 268 10.79 3.88 6.43
C THR A 268 10.81 5.14 7.31
N ASP A 269 11.21 6.29 6.76
CA ASP A 269 11.45 7.54 7.49
C ASP A 269 10.44 8.64 7.13
N GLY A 270 9.28 8.25 6.57
CA GLY A 270 8.21 9.16 6.14
C GLY A 270 7.13 9.45 7.18
N GLY A 271 7.35 9.08 8.44
CA GLY A 271 6.34 9.14 9.50
C GLY A 271 5.42 7.92 9.51
N GLU A 272 4.61 7.83 10.57
CA GLU A 272 3.62 6.77 10.77
C GLU A 272 2.26 7.21 10.26
N TRP A 273 1.66 6.37 9.42
CA TRP A 273 0.41 6.63 8.74
C TRP A 273 -0.61 5.54 9.03
N LEU A 274 -1.87 5.94 9.04
CA LEU A 274 -3.02 5.09 9.25
C LEU A 274 -3.97 5.24 8.07
N GLU A 275 -4.24 4.15 7.38
CA GLU A 275 -5.19 4.09 6.28
C GLU A 275 -6.52 3.52 6.76
N ALA A 276 -7.62 4.06 6.26
CA ALA A 276 -8.96 3.67 6.67
C ALA A 276 -9.27 2.20 6.33
N SER A 277 -8.60 1.62 5.34
CA SER A 277 -8.76 0.21 4.93
C SER A 277 -7.53 -0.32 4.20
N THR A 278 -7.48 -1.62 3.98
CA THR A 278 -6.41 -2.26 3.19
C THR A 278 -6.49 -1.83 1.74
N SER A 279 -7.69 -1.72 1.17
CA SER A 279 -7.91 -1.26 -0.20
C SER A 279 -7.45 0.19 -0.41
N SER A 280 -7.74 1.07 0.56
CA SER A 280 -7.23 2.45 0.65
C SER A 280 -5.70 2.46 0.66
N TRP A 281 -5.08 1.69 1.58
CA TRP A 281 -3.62 1.57 1.65
C TRP A 281 -2.98 1.05 0.35
N ILE A 282 -3.59 0.05 -0.31
CA ILE A 282 -3.12 -0.45 -1.61
C ILE A 282 -3.12 0.69 -2.64
N MET A 283 -4.21 1.43 -2.74
CA MET A 283 -4.36 2.55 -3.66
C MET A 283 -3.34 3.65 -3.38
N ALA A 284 -3.19 4.07 -2.13
CA ALA A 284 -2.23 5.10 -1.73
C ALA A 284 -0.77 4.67 -1.94
N THR A 285 -0.43 3.42 -1.66
CA THR A 285 0.92 2.88 -1.88
C THR A 285 1.25 2.86 -3.38
N ILE A 286 0.28 2.48 -4.23
CA ILE A 286 0.44 2.54 -5.69
C ILE A 286 0.52 4.00 -6.18
N GLY A 287 -0.36 4.87 -5.67
CA GLY A 287 -0.42 6.30 -6.00
C GLY A 287 0.82 7.09 -5.57
N SER A 288 1.50 6.70 -4.49
CA SER A 288 2.77 7.31 -4.08
C SER A 288 3.84 7.19 -5.18
N ALA A 289 3.76 6.16 -6.03
CA ALA A 289 4.62 6.03 -7.20
C ALA A 289 4.23 7.00 -8.34
N LEU A 290 2.98 7.47 -8.44
CA LEU A 290 2.55 8.48 -9.42
C LEU A 290 3.24 9.82 -9.15
N ASP A 291 3.10 10.31 -7.92
CA ASP A 291 3.66 11.59 -7.48
C ASP A 291 5.17 11.68 -7.72
N SER A 292 5.84 10.53 -7.63
CA SER A 292 7.28 10.43 -7.80
C SER A 292 7.75 10.10 -9.22
N ASN A 293 6.89 9.71 -10.18
CA ASN A 293 7.34 9.26 -11.51
C ASN A 293 7.19 10.30 -12.62
N THR A 294 7.04 11.59 -12.31
CA THR A 294 6.89 12.70 -13.28
C THR A 294 5.73 12.56 -14.28
N ARG A 295 4.88 11.54 -14.12
CA ARG A 295 3.73 11.28 -15.00
C ARG A 295 2.56 12.23 -14.76
N VAL A 296 2.55 12.89 -13.61
CA VAL A 296 1.65 14.00 -13.33
C VAL A 296 1.94 15.10 -14.34
N ARG A 297 0.94 15.42 -15.17
CA ARG A 297 1.04 16.47 -16.19
C ARG A 297 0.46 17.77 -15.68
N GLY A 298 -0.62 17.69 -14.91
CA GLY A 298 -1.31 18.83 -14.32
C GLY A 298 -1.46 18.67 -12.81
N ARG A 299 -1.19 19.76 -12.09
CA ARG A 299 -1.51 19.91 -10.68
C ARG A 299 -2.08 21.31 -10.46
N HIS A 300 -3.26 21.40 -9.86
CA HIS A 300 -3.87 22.67 -9.47
C HIS A 300 -4.39 22.56 -8.05
N GLY A 301 -4.22 23.60 -7.25
CA GLY A 301 -4.59 23.56 -5.84
C GLY A 301 -5.04 24.91 -5.33
N VAL A 302 -6.13 24.90 -4.57
CA VAL A 302 -6.72 26.09 -3.93
C VAL A 302 -6.95 25.81 -2.45
N ARG A 303 -6.97 26.88 -1.67
CA ARG A 303 -7.38 26.85 -0.27
C ARG A 303 -8.86 27.23 -0.19
N LEU A 304 -9.66 26.32 0.36
CA LEU A 304 -11.08 26.53 0.60
C LEU A 304 -11.32 26.71 2.10
N THR A 305 -12.30 27.52 2.48
CA THR A 305 -12.76 27.64 3.87
C THR A 305 -13.88 26.65 4.15
N ARG A 306 -13.85 25.98 5.31
CA ARG A 306 -14.85 24.99 5.77
C ARG A 306 -16.27 25.57 5.81
N VAL A 307 -16.39 26.85 6.13
CA VAL A 307 -17.66 27.61 6.18
C VAL A 307 -18.37 27.70 4.81
N SER A 308 -17.68 27.41 3.71
CA SER A 308 -18.19 27.62 2.34
C SER A 308 -19.19 26.57 1.83
N GLY A 309 -19.89 25.82 2.69
CA GLY A 309 -21.05 25.04 2.23
C GLY A 309 -21.26 23.64 2.80
N GLY A 310 -20.75 23.33 4.00
CA GLY A 310 -21.07 22.09 4.74
C GLY A 310 -20.51 20.80 4.16
N ILE A 311 -20.22 20.73 2.84
CA ILE A 311 -19.58 19.60 2.16
C ILE A 311 -18.20 19.33 2.80
N LEU A 312 -17.40 20.37 3.01
CA LEU A 312 -16.06 20.25 3.59
C LEU A 312 -16.06 19.84 5.07
N ASP A 313 -17.07 20.26 5.83
CA ASP A 313 -17.26 19.78 7.20
C ASP A 313 -17.65 18.30 7.19
N GLY A 314 -18.68 17.95 6.41
CA GLY A 314 -19.18 16.58 6.31
C GLY A 314 -18.15 15.56 5.81
N LEU A 315 -17.21 15.97 4.94
CA LEU A 315 -16.12 15.14 4.44
C LEU A 315 -15.33 14.50 5.58
N PHE A 316 -14.91 15.31 6.55
CA PHE A 316 -14.09 14.79 7.65
C PHE A 316 -14.93 14.34 8.84
N THR A 317 -16.13 14.91 9.08
CA THR A 317 -16.86 14.73 10.35
C THR A 317 -17.97 13.68 10.36
N HIS A 318 -18.70 13.50 9.26
CA HIS A 318 -19.97 12.76 9.29
C HIS A 318 -20.05 11.64 8.26
N ARG A 319 -19.07 11.52 7.38
CA ARG A 319 -19.08 10.54 6.31
C ARG A 319 -18.22 9.34 6.64
N SER A 320 -18.66 8.18 6.14
CA SER A 320 -17.78 7.01 6.10
C SER A 320 -16.58 7.29 5.20
N PRO A 321 -15.34 6.97 5.64
CA PRO A 321 -14.11 7.13 4.86
C PRO A 321 -14.03 6.20 3.64
N HIS A 322 -15.07 5.38 3.42
CA HIS A 322 -15.16 4.44 2.31
C HIS A 322 -16.16 4.87 1.24
N VAL A 323 -16.80 6.03 1.39
CA VAL A 323 -17.79 6.52 0.43
C VAL A 323 -17.17 7.65 -0.39
N PRO A 324 -16.97 7.47 -1.70
CA PRO A 324 -16.40 8.49 -2.56
C PRO A 324 -17.41 9.60 -2.82
N LEU A 325 -16.94 10.85 -3.01
CA LEU A 325 -17.80 11.98 -3.39
C LEU A 325 -18.66 11.66 -4.62
N ASP A 326 -19.79 12.34 -4.76
CA ASP A 326 -20.65 12.18 -5.92
C ASP A 326 -19.85 12.45 -7.19
N GLY A 327 -19.95 11.56 -8.18
CA GLY A 327 -19.17 11.66 -9.41
C GLY A 327 -17.72 11.17 -9.31
N CYS A 328 -17.27 10.68 -8.15
CA CYS A 328 -16.00 9.95 -7.97
C CYS A 328 -16.23 8.44 -7.95
N VAL A 329 -15.21 7.67 -8.32
CA VAL A 329 -15.24 6.21 -8.48
C VAL A 329 -14.72 5.49 -7.23
N ALA A 330 -13.73 6.06 -6.56
CA ALA A 330 -13.12 5.48 -5.37
C ALA A 330 -12.63 6.57 -4.40
N VAL A 331 -12.43 6.20 -3.14
CA VAL A 331 -11.85 7.05 -2.11
C VAL A 331 -10.77 6.30 -1.35
N SER A 332 -9.71 7.00 -0.99
CA SER A 332 -8.67 6.58 -0.07
C SER A 332 -8.56 7.63 1.03
N THR A 333 -8.65 7.22 2.29
CA THR A 333 -8.56 8.14 3.43
C THR A 333 -7.45 7.68 4.35
N MET A 334 -6.53 8.59 4.65
CA MET A 334 -5.41 8.35 5.56
C MET A 334 -5.31 9.44 6.62
N GLU A 335 -4.63 9.13 7.70
CA GLU A 335 -4.29 10.08 8.76
C GLU A 335 -2.88 9.83 9.27
N GLU A 336 -2.16 10.92 9.55
CA GLU A 336 -0.90 10.84 10.26
C GLU A 336 -1.13 10.39 11.71
N TYR A 337 -0.52 9.26 12.09
CA TYR A 337 -0.81 8.55 13.35
C TYR A 337 -0.63 9.40 14.62
N HIS A 338 0.29 10.39 14.56
CA HIS A 338 0.55 11.32 15.66
C HIS A 338 0.10 12.76 15.38
N GLY A 339 -0.16 13.12 14.12
CA GLY A 339 -0.28 14.52 13.68
C GLY A 339 -1.70 15.02 13.49
N GLY A 340 -2.70 14.12 13.44
CA GLY A 340 -4.09 14.50 13.16
C GLY A 340 -4.29 15.10 11.77
N ASN A 341 -3.31 14.96 10.88
CA ASN A 341 -3.39 15.39 9.49
C ASN A 341 -4.11 14.31 8.69
N ALA A 342 -5.43 14.41 8.63
CA ALA A 342 -6.24 13.57 7.77
C ALA A 342 -6.13 14.03 6.30
N GLN A 343 -6.06 13.07 5.38
CA GLN A 343 -6.10 13.31 3.94
C GLN A 343 -7.14 12.40 3.32
N GLU A 344 -7.95 12.95 2.42
CA GLU A 344 -8.87 12.19 1.60
C GLU A 344 -8.55 12.37 0.13
N HIS A 345 -8.46 11.25 -0.58
CA HIS A 345 -8.16 11.17 -2.00
C HIS A 345 -9.35 10.56 -2.72
N HIS A 346 -9.99 11.32 -3.59
CA HIS A 346 -11.16 10.91 -4.35
C HIS A 346 -10.76 10.74 -5.82
N LEU A 347 -10.81 9.50 -6.31
CA LEU A 347 -10.50 9.17 -7.70
C LEU A 347 -11.69 9.56 -8.58
N LEU A 348 -11.49 10.51 -9.51
CA LEU A 348 -12.51 11.04 -10.40
C LEU A 348 -12.75 10.17 -11.62
N THR A 349 -11.69 9.53 -12.12
CA THR A 349 -11.71 8.68 -13.31
C THR A 349 -11.98 7.23 -12.96
N ALA A 350 -12.60 6.49 -13.86
CA ALA A 350 -12.71 5.05 -13.74
C ALA A 350 -11.34 4.37 -13.88
N PHE A 351 -11.22 3.15 -13.36
CA PHE A 351 -9.97 2.37 -13.39
C PHE A 351 -9.56 1.93 -14.81
N ASP A 352 -10.45 2.08 -15.78
CA ASP A 352 -10.24 1.79 -17.20
C ASP A 352 -10.14 3.04 -18.08
N ASP A 353 -10.29 4.24 -17.52
CA ASP A 353 -10.09 5.49 -18.24
C ASP A 353 -8.64 5.63 -18.75
N PRO A 354 -8.43 6.38 -19.85
CA PRO A 354 -7.10 6.52 -20.47
C PRO A 354 -6.15 7.44 -19.69
N PHE A 355 -6.62 8.08 -18.63
CA PHE A 355 -5.85 8.94 -17.73
C PHE A 355 -6.42 8.83 -16.32
N ILE A 356 -5.69 9.38 -15.35
CA ILE A 356 -6.08 9.44 -13.95
C ILE A 356 -6.36 10.90 -13.62
N ALA A 357 -7.48 11.16 -12.95
CA ALA A 357 -7.70 12.39 -12.23
C ALA A 357 -8.12 12.09 -10.79
N GLU A 358 -7.56 12.84 -9.84
CA GLU A 358 -7.75 12.62 -8.42
C GLU A 358 -7.88 13.98 -7.71
N LEU A 359 -8.84 14.09 -6.80
CA LEU A 359 -8.99 15.21 -5.87
C LEU A 359 -8.48 14.81 -4.49
N SER A 360 -7.57 15.59 -3.93
CA SER A 360 -7.15 15.44 -2.54
C SER A 360 -7.60 16.60 -1.66
N PHE A 361 -8.02 16.27 -0.46
CA PHE A 361 -8.42 17.21 0.59
C PHE A 361 -7.56 16.97 1.82
N SER A 362 -7.01 18.04 2.38
CA SER A 362 -6.25 17.98 3.63
C SER A 362 -6.48 19.26 4.45
N PRO A 363 -6.66 19.18 5.79
CA PRO A 363 -6.63 20.36 6.65
C PRO A 363 -5.33 21.16 6.45
N TRP A 364 -5.43 22.48 6.45
CA TRP A 364 -4.28 23.36 6.22
C TRP A 364 -3.95 24.16 7.48
N GLY A 365 -2.85 23.87 8.16
CA GLY A 365 -2.41 24.66 9.34
C GLY A 365 -2.84 24.09 10.69
N GLY A 366 -2.96 22.76 10.79
CA GLY A 366 -3.24 22.06 12.05
C GLY A 366 -4.72 21.77 12.30
N LYS A 367 -5.00 21.14 13.44
CA LYS A 367 -6.32 20.57 13.80
C LYS A 367 -7.46 21.60 13.86
N GLU A 368 -7.14 22.84 14.23
CA GLU A 368 -8.13 23.92 14.41
C GLU A 368 -8.33 24.76 13.15
N SER A 369 -7.65 24.44 12.05
CA SER A 369 -7.79 25.25 10.86
C SER A 369 -9.15 25.07 10.20
N GLU A 370 -9.84 26.19 10.01
CA GLU A 370 -11.03 26.28 9.15
C GLU A 370 -10.69 26.17 7.66
N ARG A 371 -9.42 25.99 7.29
CA ARG A 371 -9.00 25.92 5.88
C ARG A 371 -8.72 24.48 5.48
N VAL A 372 -9.29 24.08 4.35
CA VAL A 372 -9.00 22.82 3.66
C VAL A 372 -8.23 23.15 2.40
N ARG A 373 -7.06 22.54 2.24
CA ARG A 373 -6.37 22.51 0.96
C ARG A 373 -7.08 21.49 0.08
N CYS A 374 -7.54 21.92 -1.09
CA CYS A 374 -8.06 21.04 -2.13
C CYS A 374 -7.08 21.06 -3.31
N VAL A 375 -6.66 19.90 -3.80
CA VAL A 375 -5.73 19.77 -4.92
C VAL A 375 -6.30 18.77 -5.91
N VAL A 376 -6.26 19.11 -7.20
CA VAL A 376 -6.46 18.15 -8.29
C VAL A 376 -5.13 17.78 -8.89
N VAL A 377 -4.95 16.48 -9.13
CA VAL A 377 -3.80 15.91 -9.86
C VAL A 377 -4.34 15.16 -11.07
N THR A 378 -3.69 15.31 -12.23
CA THR A 378 -4.10 14.62 -13.45
C THR A 378 -2.94 14.17 -14.33
N THR A 379 -3.14 13.03 -14.99
CA THR A 379 -2.29 12.52 -16.07
C THR A 379 -2.88 12.78 -17.46
N GLU A 380 -3.99 13.53 -17.54
CA GLU A 380 -4.57 13.99 -18.80
C GLU A 380 -3.50 14.73 -19.63
N PRO A 381 -3.35 14.42 -20.93
CA PRO A 381 -2.50 15.21 -21.81
C PRO A 381 -2.98 16.67 -21.88
N PRO A 382 -2.09 17.66 -21.71
CA PRO A 382 -2.50 19.05 -21.81
C PRO A 382 -2.93 19.38 -23.25
N VAL A 383 -3.92 20.25 -23.39
CA VAL A 383 -4.27 20.91 -24.65
C VAL A 383 -3.94 22.40 -24.56
N GLY A 384 -3.70 23.06 -25.70
CA GLY A 384 -3.32 24.48 -25.73
C GLY A 384 -1.90 24.78 -25.23
N GLY A 385 -1.64 26.05 -24.91
CA GLY A 385 -0.33 26.52 -24.46
C GLY A 385 -0.03 26.17 -23.00
N GLU A 386 1.25 26.04 -22.65
CA GLU A 386 1.69 25.67 -21.29
C GLU A 386 1.24 26.65 -20.20
N ASN A 387 0.96 27.90 -20.56
CA ASN A 387 0.57 28.96 -19.64
C ASN A 387 -0.95 29.18 -19.57
N GLY A 388 -1.77 28.35 -20.23
CA GLY A 388 -3.22 28.44 -20.13
C GLY A 388 -3.75 28.08 -18.73
N PRO A 389 -4.94 28.59 -18.34
CA PRO A 389 -5.68 28.14 -17.18
C PRO A 389 -5.79 26.61 -17.10
N PHE A 390 -5.86 26.04 -15.90
CA PHE A 390 -5.92 24.59 -15.71
C PHE A 390 -7.07 23.94 -16.49
N GLU A 391 -8.24 24.59 -16.51
CA GLU A 391 -9.43 24.10 -17.20
C GLU A 391 -9.33 24.13 -18.72
N GLU A 392 -8.54 25.04 -19.28
CA GLU A 392 -8.23 25.07 -20.69
C GLU A 392 -7.23 23.97 -21.04
N ARG A 393 -6.25 23.75 -20.15
CA ARG A 393 -5.22 22.73 -20.36
C ARG A 393 -5.72 21.31 -20.17
N TYR A 394 -6.65 21.08 -19.22
CA TYR A 394 -7.13 19.76 -18.82
C TYR A 394 -8.66 19.73 -18.76
N PRO A 395 -9.35 19.93 -19.91
CA PRO A 395 -10.80 20.13 -19.94
C PRO A 395 -11.59 18.93 -19.43
N ARG A 396 -11.11 17.69 -19.63
CA ARG A 396 -11.82 16.49 -19.15
C ARG A 396 -11.73 16.39 -17.64
N THR A 397 -10.54 16.62 -17.08
CA THR A 397 -10.33 16.69 -15.63
C THR A 397 -11.18 17.79 -15.02
N ALA A 398 -11.21 18.98 -15.64
CA ALA A 398 -11.98 20.10 -15.13
C ALA A 398 -13.49 19.80 -15.11
N ALA A 399 -14.02 19.14 -16.13
CA ALA A 399 -15.42 18.69 -16.15
C ALA A 399 -15.74 17.69 -15.02
N LEU A 400 -14.83 16.74 -14.75
CA LEU A 400 -14.98 15.79 -13.64
C LEU A 400 -14.96 16.49 -12.28
N VAL A 401 -14.03 17.42 -12.07
CA VAL A 401 -13.95 18.24 -10.85
C VAL A 401 -15.23 19.05 -10.65
N ARG A 402 -15.77 19.69 -11.70
CA ARG A 402 -17.04 20.43 -11.62
C ARG A 402 -18.19 19.55 -11.15
N ARG A 403 -18.28 18.34 -11.68
CA ARG A 403 -19.30 17.37 -11.27
C ARG A 403 -19.15 16.97 -9.80
N ALA A 404 -17.92 16.74 -9.34
CA ALA A 404 -17.65 16.26 -7.99
C ALA A 404 -17.77 17.35 -6.90
N LEU A 405 -17.32 18.57 -7.21
CA LEU A 405 -17.35 19.70 -6.28
C LEU A 405 -18.66 20.49 -6.32
N GLY A 406 -19.46 20.33 -7.39
CA GLY A 406 -20.71 21.06 -7.57
C GLY A 406 -20.51 22.57 -7.44
N PRO A 407 -21.24 23.25 -6.54
CA PRO A 407 -21.10 24.70 -6.32
C PRO A 407 -19.68 25.15 -5.93
N LEU A 408 -18.84 24.28 -5.33
CA LEU A 408 -17.47 24.64 -4.92
C LEU A 408 -16.49 24.72 -6.10
N ALA A 409 -16.89 24.27 -7.29
CA ALA A 409 -16.00 24.21 -8.45
C ALA A 409 -15.53 25.61 -8.92
N GLU A 410 -16.39 26.63 -8.83
CA GLU A 410 -16.02 28.00 -9.22
C GLU A 410 -14.90 28.55 -8.33
N SER A 411 -15.06 28.45 -7.00
CA SER A 411 -14.03 28.84 -6.03
C SER A 411 -12.74 28.03 -6.21
N PHE A 412 -12.85 26.76 -6.63
CA PHE A 412 -11.69 25.91 -6.87
C PHE A 412 -10.88 26.34 -8.10
N PHE A 413 -11.51 26.75 -9.20
CA PHE A 413 -10.78 27.17 -10.41
C PHE A 413 -10.34 28.63 -10.37
N ASN A 414 -11.17 29.52 -9.82
CA ASN A 414 -10.95 30.98 -9.87
C ASN A 414 -10.31 31.53 -8.59
N GLY A 415 -10.20 30.71 -7.53
CA GLY A 415 -9.87 31.18 -6.19
C GLY A 415 -11.12 31.67 -5.44
N PRO A 416 -11.01 31.91 -4.13
CA PRO A 416 -12.11 32.53 -3.38
C PRO A 416 -12.41 33.92 -3.98
N PRO A 417 -13.68 34.32 -4.08
CA PRO A 417 -14.02 35.71 -4.41
C PRO A 417 -13.35 36.64 -3.40
N ASP A 418 -12.72 37.71 -3.89
CA ASP A 418 -12.08 38.75 -3.08
C ASP A 418 -13.06 39.42 -2.09
#